data_AF-A0A7M7IXD6-F1
#
_entry.id   AF-A0A7M7IXD6-F1
#
_cell.length_a   1.000
_cell.length_b   1.000
_cell.length_c   1.000
_cell.angle_alpha   90.00
_cell.angle_beta   90.00
_cell.angle_gamma   90.00
#
_symmetry.space_group_name_H-M   'P 1'
#
loop_
_entity.id
_entity.type
_entity.pdbx_description
1 polymer ?
#
loop_
_entity_poly.entity_id
_entity_poly.type
_entity_poly.pdbx_seq_one_letter_code
_entity_poly.pdbx_strand_id
1 'polypeptide(L)'
;MGKSKQQRKKEKKIVLMFDENERREFLSGFSKRKKERQRKAKEKTLGRLEGQRKKLLEEKRTIIADIVREGGIKLQDPQNLETLAGQSETIDCGEHTVTITELDDAYSAVQDLGVDAECDNSNEDDMDFGDSAGITNETQTIAGGSVSDQRKIRLKQISEELKDFSVQIQPIKAALNKRAKKRNKRKQKAQELKEQEARQSKSRRRKAGASQVKNSKSSMVGIKRKKINKHIIKD
;
A
#
# COMPACT_ATOMS: atom_id res chain seq x y z
N MET A 1 33.83 -65.67 -47.08
CA MET A 1 32.74 -64.90 -46.43
C MET A 1 33.34 -63.73 -45.63
N GLY A 2 33.66 -62.61 -46.29
CA GLY A 2 34.31 -61.46 -45.64
C GLY A 2 33.28 -60.42 -45.21
N LYS A 3 33.14 -60.18 -43.89
CA LYS A 3 32.26 -59.15 -43.34
C LYS A 3 32.97 -57.79 -43.38
N SER A 4 32.44 -56.84 -44.16
CA SER A 4 32.96 -55.48 -44.25
C SER A 4 32.76 -54.72 -42.92
N LYS A 5 33.85 -54.24 -42.32
CA LYS A 5 33.83 -53.40 -41.11
C LYS A 5 33.17 -52.05 -41.43
N GLN A 6 31.97 -51.81 -40.90
CA GLN A 6 31.30 -50.51 -40.96
C GLN A 6 32.16 -49.45 -40.25
N GLN A 7 32.74 -48.53 -41.02
CA GLN A 7 33.46 -47.38 -40.47
C GLN A 7 32.45 -46.46 -39.75
N ARG A 8 32.59 -46.34 -38.42
CA ARG A 8 31.79 -45.40 -37.63
C ARG A 8 32.10 -43.98 -38.09
N LYS A 9 31.08 -43.25 -38.56
CA LYS A 9 31.22 -41.85 -38.96
C LYS A 9 31.69 -41.03 -37.77
N LYS A 10 32.82 -40.34 -37.91
CA LYS A 10 33.37 -39.47 -36.86
C LYS A 10 32.41 -38.29 -36.64
N GLU A 11 31.97 -38.10 -35.41
CA GLU A 11 31.11 -36.97 -35.03
C GLU A 11 31.86 -35.65 -35.23
N LYS A 12 31.15 -34.65 -35.73
CA LYS A 12 31.72 -33.33 -35.99
C LYS A 12 31.94 -32.60 -34.67
N LYS A 13 33.04 -31.86 -34.57
CA LYS A 13 33.33 -31.03 -33.39
C LYS A 13 32.29 -29.90 -33.28
N ILE A 14 31.73 -29.71 -32.08
CA ILE A 14 30.85 -28.60 -31.76
C ILE A 14 31.73 -27.48 -31.18
N VAL A 15 31.69 -26.30 -31.78
CA VAL A 15 32.37 -25.11 -31.27
C VAL A 15 31.34 -24.34 -30.45
N LEU A 16 31.54 -24.31 -29.14
CA LEU A 16 30.72 -23.51 -28.23
C LEU A 16 31.28 -22.08 -28.20
N MET A 17 30.56 -21.14 -28.82
CA MET A 17 30.85 -19.72 -28.71
C MET A 17 29.82 -19.07 -27.80
N PHE A 18 30.29 -18.29 -26.83
CA PHE A 18 29.40 -17.46 -26.04
C PHE A 18 29.07 -16.20 -26.81
N ASP A 19 27.83 -15.76 -26.73
CA ASP A 19 27.49 -14.39 -27.09
C ASP A 19 28.23 -13.47 -26.12
N GLU A 20 29.10 -12.61 -26.66
CA GLU A 20 29.91 -11.70 -25.85
C GLU A 20 29.05 -10.71 -25.05
N ASN A 21 27.86 -10.36 -25.55
CA ASN A 21 26.96 -9.44 -24.86
C ASN A 21 26.35 -10.12 -23.63
N GLU A 22 25.85 -11.34 -23.78
CA GLU A 22 25.33 -12.13 -22.67
C GLU A 22 26.43 -12.46 -21.65
N ARG A 23 27.64 -12.79 -22.13
CA ARG A 23 28.80 -13.00 -21.26
C ARG A 23 29.13 -11.74 -20.46
N ARG A 24 29.10 -10.57 -21.10
CA ARG A 24 29.37 -9.29 -20.43
C ARG A 24 28.30 -8.95 -19.41
N GLU A 25 27.03 -9.16 -19.72
CA GLU A 25 25.94 -8.99 -18.75
C GLU A 25 26.03 -9.99 -17.61
N PHE A 26 26.37 -11.25 -17.89
CA PHE A 26 26.58 -12.25 -16.87
C PHE A 26 27.72 -11.84 -15.93
N LEU A 27 28.88 -11.47 -16.46
CA LEU A 27 30.06 -11.11 -15.67
C LEU A 27 29.93 -9.77 -14.93
N SER A 28 29.23 -8.77 -15.48
CA SER A 28 29.05 -7.47 -14.82
C SER A 28 27.78 -7.41 -13.95
N GLY A 29 26.82 -8.30 -14.19
CA GLY A 29 25.49 -8.28 -13.60
C GLY A 29 25.39 -8.82 -12.17
N PHE A 30 26.48 -9.22 -11.51
CA PHE A 30 26.43 -9.81 -10.15
C PHE A 30 25.72 -8.92 -9.13
N SER A 31 25.97 -7.61 -9.16
CA SER A 31 25.31 -6.66 -8.26
C SER A 31 23.80 -6.59 -8.51
N LYS A 32 23.38 -6.63 -9.79
CA LYS A 32 21.96 -6.68 -10.18
C LYS A 32 21.32 -7.97 -9.64
N ARG A 33 21.90 -9.13 -9.93
CA ARG A 33 21.40 -10.44 -9.47
C ARG A 33 21.40 -10.58 -7.94
N LYS A 34 22.41 -10.05 -7.25
CA LYS A 34 22.45 -10.04 -5.77
C LYS A 34 21.29 -9.25 -5.19
N LYS A 35 21.03 -8.05 -5.73
CA LYS A 35 19.87 -7.23 -5.31
C LYS A 35 18.54 -7.89 -5.64
N GLU A 36 18.44 -8.54 -6.80
CA GLU A 36 17.25 -9.29 -7.20
C GLU A 36 16.98 -10.45 -6.23
N ARG A 37 17.99 -11.27 -5.92
CA ARG A 37 17.87 -12.35 -4.94
C ARG A 37 17.47 -11.84 -3.55
N GLN A 38 18.07 -10.74 -3.10
CA GLN A 38 17.69 -10.11 -1.83
C GLN A 38 16.24 -9.63 -1.83
N ARG A 39 15.77 -9.07 -2.95
CA ARG A 39 14.39 -8.64 -3.11
C ARG A 39 13.43 -9.83 -3.09
N LYS A 40 13.71 -10.88 -3.87
CA LYS A 40 12.92 -12.12 -3.90
C LYS A 40 12.85 -12.78 -2.52
N ALA A 41 13.96 -12.80 -1.78
CA ALA A 41 13.98 -13.32 -0.41
C ALA A 41 13.03 -12.54 0.51
N LYS A 42 13.06 -11.21 0.46
CA LYS A 42 12.15 -10.33 1.25
C LYS A 42 10.70 -10.49 0.86
N GLU A 43 10.39 -10.58 -0.44
CA GLU A 43 9.03 -10.82 -0.93
C GLU A 43 8.51 -12.19 -0.49
N LYS A 44 9.36 -13.23 -0.52
CA LYS A 44 8.99 -14.57 -0.03
C LYS A 44 8.74 -14.59 1.49
N THR A 45 9.57 -13.92 2.28
CA THR A 45 9.35 -13.81 3.73
C THR A 45 8.07 -13.03 4.03
N LEU A 46 7.84 -11.93 3.30
CA LEU A 46 6.62 -11.13 3.45
C LEU A 46 5.37 -11.96 3.15
N GLY A 47 5.35 -12.66 2.01
CA GLY A 47 4.21 -13.50 1.62
C GLY A 47 3.92 -14.62 2.63
N ARG A 48 4.96 -15.19 3.26
CA ARG A 48 4.77 -16.18 4.34
C ARG A 48 4.10 -15.55 5.57
N LEU A 49 4.57 -14.38 6.02
CA LEU A 49 4.02 -13.67 7.18
C LEU A 49 2.58 -13.21 6.92
N GLU A 50 2.31 -12.66 5.74
CA GLU A 50 0.95 -12.24 5.35
C GLU A 50 0.01 -13.43 5.22
N GLY A 51 0.47 -14.57 4.70
CA GLY A 51 -0.32 -15.80 4.66
C GLY A 51 -0.67 -16.34 6.06
N GLN A 52 0.28 -16.29 7.00
CA GLN A 52 0.04 -16.67 8.40
C GLN A 52 -0.93 -15.70 9.08
N ARG A 53 -0.74 -14.39 8.89
CA ARG A 53 -1.65 -13.34 9.38
C ARG A 53 -3.08 -13.53 8.87
N LYS A 54 -3.26 -13.84 7.58
CA LYS A 54 -4.58 -14.08 6.98
C LYS A 54 -5.29 -15.28 7.63
N LYS A 55 -4.55 -16.38 7.86
CA LYS A 55 -5.10 -17.56 8.54
C LYS A 55 -5.57 -17.25 9.97
N LEU A 56 -4.81 -16.45 10.71
CA LEU A 56 -5.19 -16.02 12.05
C LEU A 56 -6.40 -15.10 12.06
N LEU A 57 -6.53 -14.21 11.08
CA LEU A 57 -7.72 -13.38 10.93
C LEU A 57 -8.96 -14.22 10.63
N GLU A 58 -8.82 -15.24 9.79
CA GLU A 58 -9.89 -16.20 9.49
C GLU A 58 -10.28 -16.99 10.74
N GLU A 59 -9.30 -17.49 11.50
CA GLU A 59 -9.53 -18.19 12.77
C GLU A 59 -10.22 -17.28 13.81
N LYS A 60 -9.78 -16.02 13.93
CA LYS A 60 -10.45 -15.02 14.78
C LYS A 60 -11.92 -14.89 14.38
N ARG A 61 -12.19 -14.75 13.08
CA ARG A 61 -13.55 -14.58 12.55
C ARG A 61 -14.41 -15.80 12.81
N THR A 62 -13.88 -17.02 12.62
CA THR A 62 -14.62 -18.26 12.89
C THR A 62 -14.94 -18.39 14.37
N ILE A 63 -13.97 -18.12 15.26
CA ILE A 63 -14.20 -18.20 16.71
C ILE A 63 -15.26 -17.20 17.15
N ILE A 64 -15.22 -15.96 16.64
CA ILE A 64 -16.26 -14.96 16.93
C ILE A 64 -17.62 -15.44 16.43
N ALA A 65 -17.71 -15.93 15.19
CA ALA A 65 -18.95 -16.46 14.63
C ALA A 65 -19.52 -17.63 15.45
N ASP A 66 -18.65 -18.51 15.95
CA ASP A 66 -19.03 -19.64 16.80
C ASP A 66 -19.55 -19.16 18.17
N ILE A 67 -18.90 -18.18 18.79
CA ILE A 67 -19.36 -17.58 20.07
C ILE A 67 -20.73 -16.92 19.87
N VAL A 68 -20.93 -16.16 18.79
CA VAL A 68 -22.21 -15.51 18.48
C VAL A 68 -23.31 -16.55 18.26
N ARG A 69 -23.01 -17.61 17.49
CA ARG A 69 -23.95 -18.71 17.22
C ARG A 69 -24.35 -19.46 18.49
N GLU A 70 -23.38 -19.76 19.36
CA GLU A 70 -23.63 -20.48 20.62
C GLU A 70 -24.32 -19.61 21.67
N GLY A 71 -24.06 -18.31 21.67
CA GLY A 71 -24.76 -17.34 22.53
C GLY A 71 -26.23 -17.12 22.17
N GLY A 72 -26.77 -17.83 21.17
CA GLY A 72 -28.18 -17.72 20.76
C GLY A 72 -28.52 -16.42 20.02
N ILE A 73 -27.54 -15.56 19.77
CA ILE A 73 -27.70 -14.32 19.00
C ILE A 73 -27.84 -14.73 17.53
N LYS A 74 -29.07 -14.95 17.08
CA LYS A 74 -29.36 -14.91 15.64
C LYS A 74 -29.06 -13.49 15.20
N LEU A 75 -28.02 -13.30 14.39
CA LEU A 75 -27.81 -12.07 13.66
C LEU A 75 -29.05 -11.90 12.77
N GLN A 76 -30.04 -11.14 13.26
CA GLN A 76 -31.24 -10.84 12.50
C GLN A 76 -30.81 -10.14 11.23
N ASP A 77 -31.49 -10.44 10.12
CA ASP A 77 -31.17 -9.93 8.80
C ASP A 77 -30.77 -8.44 8.81
N PRO A 78 -29.77 -8.02 8.01
CA PRO A 78 -29.26 -6.65 7.99
C PRO A 78 -30.29 -5.58 7.57
N GLN A 79 -31.52 -5.98 7.25
CA GLN A 79 -32.64 -5.08 6.97
C GLN A 79 -33.42 -4.64 8.23
N ASN A 80 -33.16 -5.24 9.40
CA ASN A 80 -33.83 -4.91 10.68
C ASN A 80 -32.88 -4.29 11.73
N LEU A 81 -31.80 -3.62 11.30
CA LEU A 81 -30.92 -2.91 12.25
C LEU A 81 -31.60 -1.70 12.92
N GLU A 82 -32.74 -1.22 12.42
CA GLU A 82 -33.48 -0.11 13.02
C GLU A 82 -34.20 -0.52 14.33
N THR A 83 -34.34 -1.82 14.60
CA THR A 83 -35.02 -2.35 15.80
C THR A 83 -34.09 -2.85 16.90
N LEU A 84 -32.77 -2.70 16.75
CA LEU A 84 -31.79 -3.03 17.80
C LEU A 84 -31.33 -1.80 18.61
N ALA A 85 -32.14 -0.75 18.64
CA ALA A 85 -32.18 0.10 19.81
C ALA A 85 -32.95 -0.69 20.88
N GLY A 86 -32.21 -1.31 21.82
CA GLY A 86 -32.81 -1.84 23.04
C GLY A 86 -33.78 -0.82 23.63
N GLN A 87 -34.87 -1.30 24.25
CA GLN A 87 -35.96 -0.43 24.71
C GLN A 87 -35.39 0.76 25.48
N SER A 88 -35.39 1.92 24.82
CA SER A 88 -34.76 3.12 25.35
C SER A 88 -35.84 3.94 26.00
N GLU A 89 -35.90 3.91 27.32
CA GLU A 89 -36.82 4.74 28.08
C GLU A 89 -36.14 6.08 28.36
N THR A 90 -36.66 7.13 27.74
CA THR A 90 -36.26 8.51 28.05
C THR A 90 -37.19 9.04 29.13
N ILE A 91 -36.63 9.28 30.31
CA ILE A 91 -37.34 9.87 31.44
C ILE A 91 -36.92 11.34 31.53
N ASP A 92 -37.91 12.24 31.47
CA ASP A 92 -37.70 13.68 31.63
C ASP A 92 -37.74 14.05 33.12
N CYS A 93 -36.60 14.48 33.66
CA CYS A 93 -36.44 14.90 35.04
C CYS A 93 -36.55 16.43 35.19
N GLY A 94 -37.06 17.14 34.19
CA GLY A 94 -37.36 18.58 34.22
C GLY A 94 -36.17 19.47 33.86
N GLU A 95 -35.04 19.37 34.58
CA GLU A 95 -33.81 20.11 34.24
C GLU A 95 -32.88 19.33 33.30
N HIS A 96 -33.05 18.00 33.21
CA HIS A 96 -32.27 17.14 32.34
C HIS A 96 -33.08 15.91 31.91
N THR A 97 -32.72 15.35 30.76
CA THR A 97 -33.29 14.12 30.23
C THR A 97 -32.30 12.97 30.44
N VAL A 98 -32.77 11.89 31.05
CA VAL A 98 -32.00 10.65 31.20
C VAL A 98 -32.55 9.64 30.22
N THR A 99 -31.71 9.11 29.34
CA THR A 99 -32.06 8.01 28.45
C THR A 99 -31.42 6.74 28.98
N ILE A 100 -32.25 5.79 29.40
CA ILE A 100 -31.84 4.47 29.86
C ILE A 100 -31.98 3.54 28.66
N THR A 101 -30.86 3.00 28.18
CA THR A 101 -30.84 2.02 27.10
C THR A 101 -30.48 0.66 27.69
N GLU A 102 -31.43 -0.27 27.71
CA GLU A 102 -31.14 -1.65 28.08
C GLU A 102 -30.34 -2.32 26.95
N LEU A 103 -29.07 -2.63 27.21
CA LEU A 103 -28.22 -3.40 26.31
C LEU A 103 -28.25 -4.88 26.71
N ASP A 104 -28.45 -5.75 25.74
CA ASP A 104 -28.37 -7.20 25.95
C ASP A 104 -26.92 -7.58 26.34
N ASP A 105 -26.71 -8.47 27.32
CA ASP A 105 -25.37 -8.86 27.82
C ASP A 105 -24.43 -9.35 26.71
N ALA A 106 -25.03 -9.90 25.65
CA ALA A 106 -24.39 -10.34 24.44
C ALA A 106 -23.80 -9.20 23.60
N TYR A 107 -24.45 -8.03 23.56
CA TYR A 107 -23.98 -6.85 22.85
C TYR A 107 -22.77 -6.24 23.56
N SER A 108 -22.82 -6.15 24.89
CA SER A 108 -21.68 -5.78 25.73
C SER A 108 -20.49 -6.71 25.49
N ALA A 109 -20.71 -8.02 25.43
CA ALA A 109 -19.64 -8.99 25.16
C ALA A 109 -19.00 -8.85 23.76
N VAL A 110 -19.72 -8.37 22.75
CA VAL A 110 -19.16 -8.11 21.41
C VAL A 110 -18.43 -6.77 21.36
N GLN A 111 -18.95 -5.74 22.02
CA GLN A 111 -18.29 -4.44 22.11
C GLN A 111 -16.98 -4.52 22.90
N ASP A 112 -16.94 -5.32 23.98
CA ASP A 112 -15.74 -5.59 24.79
C ASP A 112 -14.68 -6.43 24.04
N LEU A 113 -15.07 -7.10 22.94
CA LEU A 113 -14.15 -7.79 22.03
C LEU A 113 -13.56 -6.86 20.94
N GLY A 114 -13.85 -5.56 21.00
CA GLY A 114 -13.31 -4.54 20.10
C GLY A 114 -13.74 -4.73 18.65
N VAL A 115 -14.96 -5.23 18.44
CA VAL A 115 -15.57 -5.35 17.11
C VAL A 115 -16.42 -4.10 16.89
N ASP A 116 -15.77 -2.98 16.59
CA ASP A 116 -16.51 -1.81 16.11
C ASP A 116 -17.27 -2.22 14.84
N ALA A 117 -18.59 -2.05 14.85
CA ALA A 117 -19.50 -2.44 13.79
C ALA A 117 -19.41 -1.55 12.53
N GLU A 118 -18.26 -0.92 12.29
CA GLU A 118 -17.97 -0.23 11.04
C GLU A 118 -17.13 -1.13 10.13
N CYS A 119 -17.77 -2.16 9.57
CA CYS A 119 -17.23 -2.89 8.44
C CYS A 119 -17.45 -2.08 7.15
N ASP A 120 -16.71 -0.97 7.00
CA ASP A 120 -16.61 -0.33 5.69
C ASP A 120 -15.84 -1.26 4.74
N ASN A 121 -16.58 -1.82 3.79
CA ASN A 121 -16.06 -2.50 2.62
C ASN A 121 -15.42 -1.48 1.69
N SER A 122 -14.24 -0.97 2.03
CA SER A 122 -13.44 -0.24 1.07
C SER A 122 -11.92 -0.38 1.30
N ASN A 123 -11.25 -0.96 0.29
CA ASN A 123 -9.80 -1.01 0.09
C ASN A 123 -8.95 -1.87 1.06
N GLU A 124 -8.63 -3.09 0.61
CA GLU A 124 -7.74 -4.04 1.29
C GLU A 124 -6.24 -3.65 1.29
N ASP A 125 -5.87 -2.47 0.78
CA ASP A 125 -4.47 -2.10 0.52
C ASP A 125 -3.88 -1.00 1.42
N ASP A 126 -4.66 -0.34 2.28
CA ASP A 126 -4.17 0.73 3.17
C ASP A 126 -4.82 0.69 4.56
N MET A 127 -4.67 -0.44 5.27
CA MET A 127 -4.88 -0.45 6.72
C MET A 127 -3.58 -0.05 7.43
N ASP A 128 -3.31 1.26 7.45
CA ASP A 128 -2.48 1.89 8.47
C ASP A 128 -3.26 1.78 9.79
N PHE A 129 -2.94 0.77 10.59
CA PHE A 129 -3.54 0.59 11.91
C PHE A 129 -2.94 1.66 12.84
N GLY A 130 -3.48 2.86 12.74
CA GLY A 130 -3.36 3.89 13.75
C GLY A 130 -3.91 3.33 15.05
N ASP A 131 -3.00 3.12 15.99
CA ASP A 131 -3.19 3.19 17.44
C ASP A 131 -4.64 3.15 17.94
N SER A 132 -5.24 1.95 18.01
CA SER A 132 -6.35 1.70 18.92
C SER A 132 -5.77 1.25 20.26
N ALA A 133 -5.14 2.20 20.95
CA ALA A 133 -4.88 2.15 22.38
C ALA A 133 -6.22 2.20 23.12
N GLY A 134 -6.88 1.05 23.23
CA GLY A 134 -8.14 0.87 23.93
C GLY A 134 -8.27 -0.55 24.46
N ILE A 135 -7.20 -1.07 25.07
CA ILE A 135 -7.30 -2.28 25.91
C ILE A 135 -7.34 -1.77 27.35
N THR A 136 -8.54 -1.59 27.86
CA THR A 136 -8.82 -1.52 29.28
C THR A 136 -8.32 -2.82 29.91
N ASN A 137 -7.34 -2.68 30.80
CA ASN A 137 -6.66 -3.76 31.50
C ASN A 137 -7.48 -4.22 32.73
N GLU A 138 -8.75 -4.59 32.61
CA GLU A 138 -9.59 -4.91 33.78
C GLU A 138 -10.62 -5.97 33.32
N THR A 139 -10.92 -7.10 33.94
CA THR A 139 -10.70 -7.61 35.29
C THR A 139 -11.05 -9.12 35.31
N GLN A 140 -10.46 -9.85 36.26
CA GLN A 140 -10.91 -11.14 36.82
C GLN A 140 -10.85 -12.40 35.94
N THR A 141 -9.76 -13.15 36.17
CA THR A 141 -9.71 -14.60 36.09
C THR A 141 -10.73 -15.22 37.05
N ILE A 142 -11.88 -15.67 36.54
CA ILE A 142 -12.74 -16.61 37.27
C ILE A 142 -12.47 -18.00 36.69
N ALA A 143 -11.88 -18.85 37.53
CA ALA A 143 -11.64 -20.25 37.24
C ALA A 143 -12.97 -21.01 37.20
N GLY A 144 -13.40 -21.41 36.01
CA GLY A 144 -14.62 -22.20 35.81
C GLY A 144 -14.87 -22.45 34.33
N GLY A 145 -14.13 -23.38 33.73
CA GLY A 145 -14.04 -23.55 32.27
C GLY A 145 -15.34 -23.98 31.61
N SER A 146 -16.04 -23.04 31.00
CA SER A 146 -16.96 -23.29 29.90
C SER A 146 -16.17 -23.36 28.58
N VAL A 147 -16.70 -24.05 27.56
CA VAL A 147 -16.10 -24.09 26.21
C VAL A 147 -15.91 -22.65 25.64
N SER A 148 -16.74 -21.71 26.10
CA SER A 148 -16.64 -20.29 25.73
C SER A 148 -15.36 -19.62 26.25
N ASP A 149 -14.82 -20.05 27.39
CA ASP A 149 -13.63 -19.44 27.99
C ASP A 149 -12.35 -19.83 27.25
N GLN A 150 -12.26 -21.06 26.74
CA GLN A 150 -11.13 -21.49 25.92
C GLN A 150 -11.05 -20.71 24.61
N ARG A 151 -12.21 -20.46 23.97
CA ARG A 151 -12.30 -19.63 22.76
C ARG A 151 -11.93 -18.17 23.02
N LYS A 152 -12.35 -17.60 24.15
CA LYS A 152 -11.95 -16.25 24.56
C LYS A 152 -10.44 -16.15 24.81
N ILE A 153 -9.84 -17.14 25.47
CA ILE A 153 -8.38 -17.22 25.65
C ILE A 153 -7.67 -17.29 24.29
N ARG A 154 -8.17 -18.11 23.36
CA ARG A 154 -7.62 -18.21 22.01
C ARG A 154 -7.72 -16.89 21.24
N LEU A 155 -8.83 -16.16 21.35
CA LEU A 155 -8.97 -14.82 20.74
C LEU A 155 -7.91 -13.84 21.23
N LYS A 156 -7.60 -13.83 22.53
CA LYS A 156 -6.52 -13.00 23.09
C LYS A 156 -5.17 -13.37 22.49
N GLN A 157 -4.85 -14.66 22.43
CA GLN A 157 -3.62 -15.15 21.80
C GLN A 157 -3.52 -14.77 20.33
N ILE A 158 -4.60 -14.91 19.56
CA ILE A 158 -4.63 -14.49 18.15
C ILE A 158 -4.35 -12.98 18.03
N SER A 159 -4.93 -12.16 18.91
CA SER A 159 -4.70 -10.71 18.92
C SER A 159 -3.22 -10.36 19.15
N GLU A 160 -2.57 -11.05 20.10
CA GLU A 160 -1.12 -10.90 20.36
C GLU A 160 -0.28 -11.35 19.16
N GLU A 161 -0.56 -12.53 18.60
CA GLU A 161 0.15 -13.03 17.41
C GLU A 161 0.02 -12.05 16.22
N LEU A 162 -1.17 -11.46 16.01
CA LEU A 162 -1.39 -10.47 14.96
C LEU A 162 -0.55 -9.19 15.17
N LYS A 163 -0.33 -8.75 16.42
CA LYS A 163 0.57 -7.64 16.74
C LYS A 163 2.00 -7.98 16.39
N ASP A 164 2.47 -9.18 16.75
CA ASP A 164 3.82 -9.65 16.44
C ASP A 164 4.08 -9.72 14.93
N PHE A 165 3.11 -10.24 14.16
CA PHE A 165 3.20 -10.23 12.70
C PHE A 165 3.27 -8.82 12.13
N SER A 166 2.52 -7.87 12.69
CA SER A 166 2.59 -6.46 12.26
C SER A 166 4.00 -5.88 12.45
N VAL A 167 4.60 -6.09 13.63
CA VAL A 167 5.97 -5.65 13.94
C VAL A 167 7.00 -6.25 12.98
N GLN A 168 6.83 -7.52 12.58
CA GLN A 168 7.73 -8.17 11.63
C GLN A 168 7.53 -7.71 10.17
N ILE A 169 6.29 -7.43 9.76
CA ILE A 169 5.93 -7.06 8.39
C ILE A 169 6.36 -5.62 8.05
N GLN A 170 6.14 -4.67 8.97
CA GLN A 170 6.45 -3.25 8.82
C GLN A 170 7.86 -2.96 8.27
N PRO A 171 8.97 -3.47 8.86
CA PRO A 171 10.31 -3.19 8.38
C PRO A 171 10.58 -3.77 6.98
N ILE A 172 9.97 -4.92 6.65
CA ILE A 172 10.14 -5.57 5.35
C ILE A 172 9.43 -4.74 4.26
N LYS A 173 8.18 -4.32 4.50
CA LYS A 173 7.44 -3.43 3.59
C LYS A 173 8.15 -2.10 3.40
N ALA A 174 8.62 -1.48 4.49
CA ALA A 174 9.41 -0.26 4.41
C ALA A 174 10.67 -0.46 3.56
N ALA A 175 11.40 -1.56 3.74
CA ALA A 175 12.61 -1.85 2.99
C ALA A 175 12.38 -2.04 1.48
N LEU A 176 11.27 -2.67 1.09
CA LEU A 176 10.89 -2.82 -0.33
C LEU A 176 10.51 -1.48 -0.96
N ASN A 177 9.78 -0.64 -0.21
CA ASN A 177 9.25 0.64 -0.71
C ASN A 177 10.25 1.81 -0.65
N LYS A 178 11.38 1.69 0.07
CA LYS A 178 12.42 2.74 0.17
C LYS A 178 12.84 3.31 -1.19
N ARG A 179 13.01 2.46 -2.20
CA ARG A 179 13.44 2.90 -3.55
C ARG A 179 12.33 3.64 -4.29
N ALA A 180 11.09 3.19 -4.15
CA ALA A 180 9.92 3.85 -4.73
C ALA A 180 9.70 5.23 -4.09
N LYS A 181 9.73 5.32 -2.75
CA LYS A 181 9.64 6.58 -2.00
C LYS A 181 10.71 7.58 -2.42
N LYS A 182 11.98 7.15 -2.53
CA LYS A 182 13.08 8.02 -3.00
C LYS A 182 12.87 8.50 -4.44
N ARG A 183 12.34 7.65 -5.33
CA ARG A 183 12.03 8.03 -6.72
C ARG A 183 10.92 9.07 -6.76
N ASN A 184 9.84 8.85 -6.02
CA ASN A 184 8.69 9.76 -5.98
C ASN A 184 9.09 11.12 -5.39
N LYS A 185 9.88 11.14 -4.31
CA LYS A 185 10.43 12.38 -3.74
C LYS A 185 11.25 13.19 -4.73
N ARG A 186 12.08 12.53 -5.57
CA ARG A 186 12.85 13.22 -6.62
C ARG A 186 11.94 13.78 -7.73
N LYS A 187 10.87 13.06 -8.09
CA LYS A 187 9.88 13.52 -9.08
C LYS A 187 9.12 14.75 -8.58
N GLN A 188 8.64 14.72 -7.34
CA GLN A 188 7.95 15.85 -6.71
C GLN A 188 8.86 17.09 -6.67
N LYS A 189 10.11 16.96 -6.21
CA LYS A 189 11.07 18.07 -6.19
C LYS A 189 11.34 18.65 -7.59
N ALA A 190 11.41 17.80 -8.62
CA ALA A 190 11.59 18.25 -10.00
C ALA A 190 10.35 18.99 -10.53
N GLN A 191 9.14 18.54 -10.18
CA GLN A 191 7.90 19.22 -10.53
C GLN A 191 7.80 20.59 -9.82
N GLU A 192 8.14 20.64 -8.54
CA GLU A 192 8.14 21.87 -7.75
C GLU A 192 9.13 22.91 -8.31
N LEU A 193 10.36 22.49 -8.65
CA LEU A 193 11.35 23.36 -9.31
C LEU A 193 10.83 23.91 -10.64
N LYS A 194 10.20 23.06 -11.46
CA LYS A 194 9.62 23.46 -12.74
C LYS A 194 8.48 24.45 -12.55
N GLU A 195 7.66 24.28 -11.53
CA GLU A 195 6.58 25.20 -11.20
C GLU A 195 7.12 26.55 -10.70
N GLN A 196 8.14 26.54 -9.85
CA GLN A 196 8.81 27.76 -9.38
C GLN A 196 9.42 28.54 -10.55
N GLU A 197 10.11 27.86 -11.48
CA GLU A 197 10.67 28.48 -12.69
C GLU A 197 9.57 29.05 -13.61
N ALA A 198 8.45 28.33 -13.75
CA ALA A 198 7.29 28.81 -14.50
C ALA A 198 6.66 30.06 -13.86
N ARG A 199 6.59 30.14 -12.53
CA ARG A 199 6.11 31.33 -11.80
C ARG A 199 7.07 32.51 -11.97
N GLN A 200 8.38 32.28 -11.86
CA GLN A 200 9.40 33.33 -12.03
C GLN A 200 9.44 33.88 -13.47
N SER A 201 9.33 33.01 -14.47
CA SER A 201 9.31 33.42 -15.89
C SER A 201 8.05 34.22 -16.26
N LYS A 202 6.87 33.87 -15.73
CA LYS A 202 5.64 34.67 -15.89
C LYS A 202 5.75 36.05 -15.24
N SER A 203 6.35 36.16 -14.05
CA SER A 203 6.58 37.44 -13.38
C SER A 203 7.56 38.33 -14.16
N ARG A 204 8.65 37.76 -14.69
CA ARG A 204 9.59 38.48 -15.56
C ARG A 204 8.93 39.00 -16.85
N ARG A 205 8.06 38.20 -17.48
CA ARG A 205 7.30 38.63 -18.67
C ARG A 205 6.39 39.83 -18.41
N ARG A 206 5.72 39.89 -17.24
CA ARG A 206 4.87 41.04 -16.87
C ARG A 206 5.68 42.32 -16.67
N LYS A 207 6.89 42.25 -16.10
CA LYS A 207 7.79 43.42 -15.96
C LYS A 207 8.40 43.87 -17.30
N ALA A 208 8.75 42.95 -18.20
CA ALA A 208 9.32 43.29 -19.51
C ALA A 208 8.29 43.83 -20.50
N GLY A 209 7.02 43.42 -20.40
CA GLY A 209 5.94 43.97 -21.22
C GLY A 209 5.59 45.43 -20.88
N ALA A 210 5.74 45.84 -19.62
CA ALA A 210 5.50 47.22 -19.18
C ALA A 210 6.59 48.21 -19.62
N SER A 211 7.82 47.75 -19.84
CA SER A 211 8.93 48.62 -20.27
C SER A 211 9.00 48.83 -21.79
N GLN A 212 8.42 47.94 -22.60
CA GLN A 212 8.41 48.09 -24.07
C GLN A 212 7.39 49.12 -24.58
N VAL A 213 6.34 49.46 -23.83
CA VAL A 213 5.33 50.44 -24.26
C VAL A 213 5.85 51.89 -24.20
N LYS A 214 6.92 52.17 -23.45
CA LYS A 214 7.47 53.53 -23.31
C LYS A 214 8.54 53.91 -24.34
N ASN A 215 9.12 52.94 -25.06
CA ASN A 215 10.24 53.19 -25.99
C ASN A 215 9.89 53.08 -27.49
N SER A 216 8.65 52.73 -27.86
CA SER A 216 8.25 52.58 -29.27
C SER A 216 7.82 53.88 -29.97
N LYS A 217 7.87 55.04 -29.30
CA LYS A 217 7.53 56.34 -29.91
C LYS A 217 8.71 57.11 -30.53
N SER A 218 9.96 56.63 -30.46
CA SER A 218 11.12 57.43 -30.92
C SER A 218 12.02 56.83 -32.01
N SER A 219 11.77 55.63 -32.54
CA SER A 219 12.73 54.98 -33.47
C SER A 219 12.27 54.80 -34.92
N MET A 220 11.33 55.63 -35.39
CA MET A 220 10.91 55.63 -36.81
C MET A 220 11.77 56.54 -37.70
N VAL A 221 13.10 56.39 -37.66
CA VAL A 221 14.00 57.04 -38.65
C VAL A 221 15.01 56.03 -39.18
N GLY A 222 14.73 55.50 -40.37
CA GLY A 222 15.71 55.22 -41.41
C GLY A 222 16.66 54.03 -41.23
N ILE A 223 16.21 52.81 -41.55
CA ILE A 223 17.11 51.73 -41.96
C ILE A 223 16.94 51.50 -43.46
N LYS A 224 17.78 52.16 -44.27
CA LYS A 224 17.88 51.91 -45.71
C LYS A 224 18.51 50.53 -45.94
N ARG A 225 17.74 49.60 -46.51
CA ARG A 225 18.22 48.27 -46.91
C ARG A 225 19.09 48.39 -48.16
N LYS A 226 20.38 48.07 -48.06
CA LYS A 226 21.26 47.89 -49.22
C LYS A 226 20.84 46.63 -49.98
N LYS A 227 20.49 46.78 -51.26
CA LYS A 227 20.22 45.67 -52.19
C LYS A 227 21.55 44.96 -52.50
N ILE A 228 21.60 43.65 -52.27
CA ILE A 228 22.72 42.80 -52.67
C ILE A 228 22.36 42.19 -54.02
N ASN A 229 23.14 42.51 -55.06
CA ASN A 229 23.03 41.86 -56.37
C ASN A 229 23.57 40.43 -56.26
N LYS A 230 22.71 39.44 -56.48
CA LYS A 230 23.11 38.05 -56.74
C LYS A 230 23.30 37.88 -58.25
N HIS A 231 24.54 37.81 -58.71
CA HIS A 231 24.84 37.32 -60.05
C HIS A 231 24.52 35.81 -60.11
N ILE A 232 23.70 35.46 -61.09
CA ILE A 232 23.43 34.10 -61.53
C ILE A 232 24.67 33.63 -62.28
N ILE A 233 25.36 32.62 -61.76
CA ILE A 233 26.34 31.85 -62.52
C ILE A 233 25.60 30.62 -63.05
N LYS A 234 25.37 30.61 -64.35
CA LYS A 234 25.18 29.37 -65.12
C LYS A 234 26.54 29.01 -65.66
N ASP A 235 26.99 27.79 -65.34
CA ASP A 235 27.49 26.78 -66.29
C ASP A 235 27.63 25.45 -65.54
#